data_AF-A0A934YQV0-F1
#
_entry.id   AF-A0A934YQV0-F1
#
_cell.length_a   1.000
_cell.length_b   1.000
_cell.length_c   1.000
_cell.angle_alpha   90.00
_cell.angle_beta   90.00
_cell.angle_gamma   90.00
#
_symmetry.space_group_name_H-M   'P 1'
#
loop_
_entity.id
_entity.type
_entity.pdbx_description
1 polymer ?
#
loop_
_entity_poly.entity_id
_entity_poly.type
_entity_poly.pdbx_seq_one_letter_code
_entity_poly.pdbx_strand_id
1 'polypeptide(L)'
;MSDDDPYHHGMRSLQDLRETRPLADRLAQVTLRAAFTDDDRAFIERCPMFFIATADHEGRPDCSYKGGVPGFVRVVDASTLAIPDYDGNGMYRTWGNVVVNPHVGLLFLDFEQPRRLRVNGTARVSADDPLLAECPGAVFIVRVAVAQIFPNCPRYVPKLALVEPSVYAPRPNHTPPVPAWKTFEAFRDALPARDRPYDDET
;
A
#
# COMPACT_ATOMS: atom_id res chain seq x y z
N MET A 1 -8.03 -8.65 -30.81
CA MET A 1 -6.94 -8.17 -29.94
C MET A 1 -7.21 -8.80 -28.58
N SER A 2 -6.27 -9.54 -28.01
CA SER A 2 -6.50 -10.18 -26.70
C SER A 2 -6.71 -9.10 -25.64
N ASP A 3 -7.66 -9.31 -24.74
CA ASP A 3 -7.92 -8.47 -23.55
C ASP A 3 -6.73 -8.40 -22.56
N ASP A 4 -5.61 -9.07 -22.89
CA ASP A 4 -4.41 -9.21 -22.05
C ASP A 4 -3.26 -8.23 -22.38
N ASP A 5 -3.44 -7.22 -23.24
CA ASP A 5 -2.37 -6.21 -23.45
C ASP A 5 -2.26 -5.29 -22.21
N PRO A 6 -1.13 -5.30 -21.47
CA PRO A 6 -0.97 -4.45 -20.28
C PRO A 6 -0.83 -2.96 -20.63
N TYR A 7 -0.78 -2.60 -21.92
CA TYR A 7 -0.57 -1.24 -22.39
C TYR A 7 -1.81 -0.68 -23.10
N HIS A 8 -2.47 0.30 -22.49
CA HIS A 8 -3.56 1.06 -23.14
C HIS A 8 -3.06 1.96 -24.28
N HIS A 9 -4.00 2.49 -25.08
CA HIS A 9 -3.71 3.32 -26.27
C HIS A 9 -2.72 4.46 -26.01
N GLY A 10 -2.89 5.25 -24.94
CA GLY A 10 -1.95 6.32 -24.58
C GLY A 10 -0.50 5.84 -24.36
N MET A 11 -0.31 4.68 -23.72
CA MET A 11 1.03 4.08 -23.56
C MET A 11 1.60 3.66 -24.91
N ARG A 12 0.79 2.99 -25.76
CA ARG A 12 1.21 2.57 -27.10
C ARG A 12 1.61 3.76 -27.97
N SER A 13 0.84 4.85 -27.95
CA SER A 13 1.16 6.07 -28.69
C SER A 13 2.53 6.64 -28.31
N LEU A 14 2.85 6.72 -27.01
CA LEU A 14 4.16 7.20 -26.55
C LEU A 14 5.30 6.20 -26.85
N GLN A 15 5.02 4.91 -26.77
CA GLN A 15 5.99 3.87 -27.14
C GLN A 15 6.34 3.94 -28.62
N ASP A 16 5.34 4.07 -29.50
CA ASP A 16 5.51 4.19 -30.94
C ASP A 16 6.26 5.49 -31.28
N LEU A 17 5.90 6.62 -30.65
CA LEU A 17 6.59 7.92 -30.81
C LEU A 17 8.08 7.87 -30.43
N ARG A 18 8.47 6.93 -29.56
CA ARG A 18 9.85 6.75 -29.10
C ARG A 18 10.50 5.47 -29.64
N GLU A 19 9.81 4.77 -30.55
CA GLU A 19 10.27 3.51 -31.14
C GLU A 19 10.63 2.44 -30.08
N THR A 20 9.96 2.49 -28.93
CA THR A 20 10.21 1.60 -27.78
C THR A 20 9.20 0.46 -27.64
N ARG A 21 8.24 0.32 -28.57
CA ARG A 21 7.23 -0.74 -28.50
C ARG A 21 7.82 -2.15 -28.37
N PRO A 22 8.83 -2.56 -29.18
CA PRO A 22 9.43 -3.89 -29.04
C PRO A 22 10.10 -4.11 -27.67
N LEU A 23 10.68 -3.05 -27.09
CA LEU A 23 11.27 -3.10 -25.75
C LEU A 23 10.18 -3.27 -24.67
N ALA A 24 9.08 -2.51 -24.78
CA ALA A 24 7.95 -2.64 -23.87
C ALA A 24 7.34 -4.04 -23.92
N ASP A 25 7.10 -4.56 -25.12
CA ASP A 25 6.56 -5.92 -25.30
C ASP A 25 7.49 -6.98 -24.69
N ARG A 26 8.81 -6.85 -24.91
CA ARG A 26 9.78 -7.75 -24.30
C ARG A 26 9.78 -7.66 -22.77
N LEU A 27 9.68 -6.47 -22.20
CA LEU A 27 9.59 -6.29 -20.74
C LEU A 27 8.34 -6.95 -20.17
N ALA A 28 7.16 -6.72 -20.77
CA ALA A 28 5.93 -7.37 -20.35
C ALA A 28 6.05 -8.90 -20.40
N GLN A 29 6.57 -9.45 -21.49
CA GLN A 29 6.74 -10.90 -21.67
C GLN A 29 7.62 -11.55 -20.60
N VAL A 30 8.66 -10.87 -20.13
CA VAL A 30 9.68 -11.48 -19.26
C VAL A 30 9.52 -11.15 -17.78
N THR A 31 8.84 -10.06 -17.42
CA THR A 31 8.73 -9.64 -16.01
C THR A 31 7.31 -9.58 -15.49
N LEU A 32 6.28 -9.49 -16.34
CA LEU A 32 4.90 -9.40 -15.87
C LEU A 32 4.42 -10.77 -15.40
N ARG A 33 3.90 -10.82 -14.17
CA ARG A 33 3.37 -12.04 -13.56
C ARG A 33 2.05 -11.75 -12.85
N ALA A 34 1.20 -12.75 -12.71
CA ALA A 34 -0.04 -12.67 -11.93
C ALA A 34 0.03 -13.43 -10.59
N ALA A 35 1.14 -14.13 -10.32
CA ALA A 35 1.38 -14.86 -9.09
C ALA A 35 2.73 -14.49 -8.46
N PHE A 36 2.72 -14.37 -7.13
CA PHE A 36 3.89 -14.12 -6.31
C PHE A 36 4.83 -15.33 -6.33
N THR A 37 6.13 -15.06 -6.37
CA THR A 37 7.16 -16.06 -6.01
C THR A 37 7.44 -16.00 -4.51
N ASP A 38 8.15 -17.00 -3.99
CA ASP A 38 8.63 -16.99 -2.61
C ASP A 38 9.56 -15.80 -2.33
N ASP A 39 10.33 -15.36 -3.33
CA ASP A 39 11.19 -14.19 -3.23
C ASP A 39 10.39 -12.87 -3.19
N ASP A 40 9.28 -12.77 -3.94
CA ASP A 40 8.38 -11.60 -3.80
C ASP A 40 7.75 -11.56 -2.41
N ARG A 41 7.27 -12.71 -1.92
CA ARG A 41 6.71 -12.85 -0.57
C ARG A 41 7.71 -12.39 0.49
N ALA A 42 8.91 -12.96 0.49
CA ALA A 42 9.96 -12.61 1.43
C ALA A 42 10.37 -11.13 1.33
N PHE A 43 10.32 -10.54 0.13
CA PHE A 43 10.59 -9.14 -0.06
C PHE A 43 9.48 -8.24 0.52
N ILE A 44 8.22 -8.48 0.14
CA ILE A 44 7.06 -7.71 0.59
C ILE A 44 6.93 -7.77 2.11
N GLU A 45 7.05 -8.96 2.69
CA GLU A 45 6.92 -9.16 4.13
C GLU A 45 8.08 -8.54 4.93
N ARG A 46 9.24 -8.27 4.31
CA ARG A 46 10.34 -7.54 4.96
C ARG A 46 10.17 -6.02 4.90
N CYS A 47 9.40 -5.48 3.96
CA CYS A 47 9.24 -4.05 3.79
C CYS A 47 8.56 -3.42 5.03
N PRO A 48 9.15 -2.41 5.68
CA PRO A 48 8.49 -1.67 6.77
C PRO A 48 7.48 -0.64 6.24
N MET A 49 7.42 -0.45 4.92
CA MET A 49 6.56 0.54 4.29
C MET A 49 6.35 0.26 2.80
N PHE A 50 5.29 0.83 2.24
CA PHE A 50 5.04 0.90 0.80
C PHE A 50 4.27 2.17 0.45
N PHE A 51 4.19 2.45 -0.85
CA PHE A 51 3.35 3.52 -1.40
C PHE A 51 2.19 2.91 -2.16
N ILE A 52 1.03 3.54 -2.09
CA ILE A 52 -0.18 3.11 -2.79
C ILE A 52 -0.81 4.28 -3.53
N ALA A 53 -1.08 4.06 -4.81
CA ALA A 53 -1.86 4.93 -5.68
C ALA A 53 -3.29 4.40 -5.77
N THR A 54 -4.25 5.31 -5.59
CA THR A 54 -5.68 5.08 -5.76
C THR A 54 -6.25 6.24 -6.56
N ALA A 55 -7.47 6.11 -7.09
CA ALA A 55 -8.18 7.23 -7.68
C ALA A 55 -9.65 7.18 -7.27
N ASP A 56 -10.30 8.35 -7.21
CA ASP A 56 -11.75 8.40 -7.06
C ASP A 56 -12.47 7.89 -8.34
N HIS A 57 -13.80 7.93 -8.32
CA HIS A 57 -14.64 7.52 -9.45
C HIS A 57 -14.51 8.45 -10.68
N GLU A 58 -14.00 9.67 -10.52
CA GLU A 58 -13.71 10.61 -11.62
C GLU A 58 -12.27 10.45 -12.14
N GLY A 59 -11.48 9.56 -11.55
CA GLY A 59 -10.09 9.33 -11.92
C GLY A 59 -9.11 10.32 -11.29
N ARG A 60 -9.50 11.10 -10.26
CA ARG A 60 -8.58 11.99 -9.55
C ARG A 60 -7.67 11.17 -8.63
N PRO A 61 -6.34 11.30 -8.74
CA PRO A 61 -5.42 10.42 -8.04
C PRO A 61 -5.15 10.86 -6.60
N ASP A 62 -4.93 9.86 -5.75
CA ASP A 62 -4.29 10.00 -4.44
C ASP A 62 -3.09 9.04 -4.37
N CYS A 63 -1.99 9.51 -3.77
CA CYS A 63 -0.83 8.68 -3.44
C CYS A 63 -0.60 8.75 -1.93
N SER A 64 -0.53 7.60 -1.28
CA SER A 64 -0.39 7.50 0.17
C SER A 64 0.80 6.63 0.54
N TYR A 65 1.43 7.00 1.65
CA TYR A 65 2.37 6.16 2.37
C TYR A 65 1.62 5.25 3.33
N LYS A 66 2.04 3.98 3.43
CA LYS A 66 1.58 3.04 4.46
C LYS A 66 2.80 2.40 5.10
N GLY A 67 2.87 2.43 6.43
CA GLY A 67 3.99 1.92 7.22
C GLY A 67 3.52 1.01 8.35
N GLY A 68 4.41 0.11 8.77
CA GLY A 68 4.17 -0.84 9.83
C GLY A 68 5.45 -1.57 10.23
N VAL A 69 5.36 -2.45 11.22
CA VAL A 69 6.47 -3.39 11.50
C VAL A 69 6.63 -4.37 10.33
N PRO A 70 7.85 -4.79 9.95
CA PRO A 70 8.04 -5.85 8.97
C PRO A 70 7.13 -7.05 9.27
N GLY A 71 6.47 -7.56 8.24
CA GLY A 71 5.44 -8.60 8.30
C GLY A 71 4.01 -8.05 8.37
N PHE A 72 3.81 -6.73 8.42
CA PHE A 72 2.46 -6.16 8.46
C PHE A 72 1.68 -6.41 7.16
N VAL A 73 2.33 -6.31 5.99
CA VAL A 73 1.74 -6.78 4.73
C VAL A 73 2.04 -8.26 4.59
N ARG A 74 1.00 -9.07 4.38
CA ARG A 74 1.12 -10.53 4.22
C ARG A 74 0.72 -10.93 2.81
N VAL A 75 1.49 -11.83 2.20
CA VAL A 75 1.05 -12.52 0.98
C VAL A 75 0.22 -13.73 1.43
N VAL A 76 -1.10 -13.73 1.29
CA VAL A 76 -1.93 -14.79 1.92
C VAL A 76 -2.13 -16.01 1.02
N ASP A 77 -1.91 -15.86 -0.28
CA ASP A 77 -1.91 -16.95 -1.28
C ASP A 77 -1.07 -16.53 -2.51
N ALA A 78 -1.18 -17.27 -3.62
CA ALA A 78 -0.41 -17.00 -4.84
C ALA A 78 -0.68 -15.61 -5.46
N SER A 79 -1.83 -15.00 -5.22
CA SER A 79 -2.28 -13.77 -5.89
C SER A 79 -3.06 -12.81 -4.99
N THR A 80 -2.89 -12.89 -3.67
CA THR A 80 -3.59 -12.02 -2.72
C THR A 80 -2.65 -11.45 -1.67
N LEU A 81 -2.72 -10.13 -1.48
CA LEU A 81 -2.15 -9.44 -0.32
C LEU A 81 -3.22 -9.20 0.75
N ALA A 82 -2.84 -9.26 2.02
CA ALA A 82 -3.60 -8.72 3.14
C ALA A 82 -2.79 -7.60 3.80
N ILE A 83 -3.43 -6.44 3.98
CA ILE A 83 -2.82 -5.22 4.51
C ILE A 83 -3.69 -4.73 5.67
N PRO A 84 -3.18 -4.65 6.91
CA PRO A 84 -3.88 -4.01 7.99
C PRO A 84 -3.90 -2.49 7.78
N ASP A 85 -5.06 -1.88 7.98
CA ASP A 85 -5.17 -0.43 8.14
C ASP A 85 -5.18 -0.07 9.62
N TYR A 86 -4.41 0.96 9.97
CA TYR A 86 -4.32 1.46 11.34
C TYR A 86 -5.04 2.80 11.46
N ASP A 87 -5.46 3.14 12.67
CA ASP A 87 -6.11 4.43 12.95
C ASP A 87 -5.22 5.61 12.49
N GLY A 88 -5.84 6.57 11.82
CA GLY A 88 -5.17 7.66 11.13
C GLY A 88 -5.84 9.01 11.34
N ASN A 89 -5.77 9.88 10.33
CA ASN A 89 -6.35 11.24 10.38
C ASN A 89 -7.85 11.31 10.05
N GLY A 90 -8.52 10.18 9.84
CA GLY A 90 -9.95 10.12 9.55
C GLY A 90 -10.36 10.57 8.14
N MET A 91 -9.42 11.01 7.28
CA MET A 91 -9.77 11.48 5.92
C MET A 91 -10.14 10.33 4.97
N TYR A 92 -9.72 9.10 5.27
CA TYR A 92 -9.96 7.89 4.49
C TYR A 92 -9.72 8.03 2.97
N ARG A 93 -8.77 8.86 2.53
CA ARG A 93 -8.50 9.11 1.12
C ARG A 93 -8.24 7.82 0.34
N THR A 94 -7.32 6.98 0.82
CA THR A 94 -6.98 5.72 0.16
C THR A 94 -8.17 4.75 0.11
N TRP A 95 -8.79 4.47 1.25
CA TRP A 95 -9.80 3.40 1.34
C TRP A 95 -11.20 3.83 0.91
N GLY A 96 -11.54 5.11 1.09
CA GLY A 96 -12.73 5.71 0.50
C GLY A 96 -12.67 5.68 -1.02
N ASN A 97 -11.51 5.94 -1.63
CA ASN A 97 -11.32 5.75 -3.07
C ASN A 97 -11.54 4.29 -3.46
N VAL A 98 -10.96 3.33 -2.73
CA VAL A 98 -11.14 1.88 -2.99
C VAL A 98 -12.60 1.44 -2.99
N VAL A 99 -13.44 2.03 -2.13
CA VAL A 99 -14.87 1.70 -2.07
C VAL A 99 -15.61 2.06 -3.37
N VAL A 100 -15.24 3.15 -4.03
CA VAL A 100 -15.89 3.62 -5.27
C VAL A 100 -15.12 3.24 -6.54
N ASN A 101 -13.84 2.91 -6.41
CA ASN A 101 -12.94 2.51 -7.48
C ASN A 101 -11.90 1.53 -6.91
N PRO A 102 -12.05 0.21 -7.14
CA PRO A 102 -11.22 -0.79 -6.47
C PRO A 102 -9.80 -0.87 -7.01
N HIS A 103 -9.46 -0.19 -8.10
CA HIS A 103 -8.16 -0.30 -8.74
C HIS A 103 -7.05 0.38 -7.92
N VAL A 104 -6.00 -0.39 -7.62
CA VAL A 104 -4.86 0.08 -6.82
C VAL A 104 -3.54 -0.24 -7.50
N GLY A 105 -2.56 0.66 -7.32
CA GLY A 105 -1.17 0.41 -7.67
C GLY A 105 -0.28 0.56 -6.44
N LEU A 106 0.48 -0.48 -6.10
CA LEU A 106 1.37 -0.52 -4.95
C LEU A 106 2.83 -0.51 -5.40
N LEU A 107 3.67 0.18 -4.64
CA LEU A 107 5.11 0.25 -4.84
C LEU A 107 5.84 -0.11 -3.55
N PHE A 108 6.50 -1.27 -3.56
CA PHE A 108 7.40 -1.73 -2.51
C PHE A 108 8.84 -1.37 -2.87
N LEU A 109 9.60 -0.92 -1.86
CA LEU A 109 10.98 -0.46 -2.01
C LEU A 109 11.85 -1.01 -0.86
N ASP A 110 13.04 -1.48 -1.22
CA ASP A 110 14.16 -1.69 -0.29
C ASP A 110 15.21 -0.61 -0.58
N PHE A 111 15.55 0.19 0.43
CA PHE A 111 16.59 1.22 0.28
C PHE A 111 17.95 0.74 0.79
N GLU A 112 18.02 -0.33 1.59
CA GLU A 112 19.29 -0.86 2.09
C GLU A 112 19.93 -1.80 1.07
N GLN A 113 19.09 -2.64 0.45
CA GLN A 113 19.42 -3.51 -0.68
C GLN A 113 18.56 -3.07 -1.89
N PRO A 114 18.93 -1.97 -2.58
CA PRO A 114 18.13 -1.35 -3.64
C PRO A 114 17.33 -2.33 -4.48
N ARG A 115 16.02 -2.37 -4.25
CA ARG A 115 15.07 -3.23 -4.94
C ARG A 115 13.73 -2.52 -4.99
N ARG A 116 12.96 -2.76 -6.06
CA ARG A 116 11.57 -2.30 -6.15
C ARG A 116 10.67 -3.32 -6.82
N LEU A 117 9.44 -3.39 -6.35
CA LEU A 117 8.39 -4.25 -6.89
C LEU A 117 7.10 -3.43 -7.01
N ARG A 118 6.51 -3.42 -8.21
CA ARG A 118 5.18 -2.86 -8.44
C ARG A 118 4.15 -3.98 -8.44
N VAL A 119 3.01 -3.72 -7.81
CA VAL A 119 1.89 -4.65 -7.74
C VAL A 119 0.62 -3.87 -8.02
N ASN A 120 -0.10 -4.21 -9.09
CA ASN A 120 -1.41 -3.65 -9.39
C ASN A 120 -2.49 -4.71 -9.20
N GLY A 121 -3.67 -4.29 -8.80
CA GLY A 121 -4.78 -5.19 -8.55
C GLY A 121 -6.07 -4.48 -8.21
N THR A 122 -6.98 -5.22 -7.62
CA THR A 122 -8.23 -4.70 -7.06
C THR A 122 -8.25 -4.91 -5.55
N ALA A 123 -8.59 -3.87 -4.81
CA ALA A 123 -8.63 -3.88 -3.35
C ALA A 123 -10.07 -3.96 -2.83
N ARG A 124 -10.24 -4.57 -1.65
CA ARG A 124 -11.48 -4.59 -0.88
C ARG A 124 -11.16 -4.35 0.59
N VAL A 125 -11.96 -3.51 1.24
CA VAL A 125 -11.81 -3.16 2.66
C VAL A 125 -12.81 -4.00 3.47
N SER A 126 -12.36 -4.60 4.57
CA SER A 126 -13.22 -5.39 5.47
C SER A 126 -12.99 -4.99 6.92
N ALA A 127 -14.09 -4.78 7.64
CA ALA A 127 -14.13 -4.46 9.06
C ALA A 127 -14.29 -5.69 9.97
N ASP A 128 -14.45 -6.85 9.34
CA ASP A 128 -14.82 -8.13 9.95
C ASP A 128 -13.96 -9.29 9.41
N ASP A 129 -12.82 -8.98 8.80
CA ASP A 129 -11.88 -9.97 8.30
C ASP A 129 -11.26 -10.75 9.46
N PRO A 130 -11.17 -12.10 9.38
CA PRO A 130 -10.57 -12.92 10.43
C PRO A 130 -9.14 -12.50 10.82
N LEU A 131 -8.35 -11.95 9.88
CA LEU A 131 -6.99 -11.50 10.16
C LEU A 131 -6.93 -10.29 11.10
N LEU A 132 -8.03 -9.58 11.35
CA LEU A 132 -8.07 -8.50 12.35
C LEU A 132 -7.60 -8.98 13.72
N ALA A 133 -7.99 -10.20 14.12
CA ALA A 133 -7.61 -10.77 15.41
C ALA A 133 -6.09 -10.99 15.55
N GLU A 134 -5.37 -11.06 14.43
CA GLU A 134 -3.92 -11.29 14.38
C GLU A 134 -3.10 -10.02 14.13
N CYS A 135 -3.77 -8.87 13.94
CA CYS A 135 -3.16 -7.61 13.56
C CYS A 135 -3.43 -6.54 14.63
N PRO A 136 -2.58 -6.42 15.67
CA PRO A 136 -2.75 -5.44 16.73
C PRO A 136 -2.97 -4.03 16.21
N GLY A 137 -4.01 -3.34 16.70
CA GLY A 137 -4.33 -1.97 16.32
C GLY A 137 -4.94 -1.79 14.93
N ALA A 138 -5.15 -2.87 14.16
CA ALA A 138 -5.83 -2.79 12.88
C ALA A 138 -7.33 -2.50 13.07
N VAL A 139 -7.85 -1.58 12.27
CA VAL A 139 -9.28 -1.23 12.21
C VAL A 139 -9.97 -1.84 10.99
N PHE A 140 -9.21 -2.14 9.95
CA PHE A 140 -9.64 -2.87 8.76
C PHE A 140 -8.54 -3.81 8.29
N ILE A 141 -8.94 -4.84 7.53
CA ILE A 141 -8.03 -5.56 6.63
C ILE A 141 -8.41 -5.22 5.20
N VAL A 142 -7.42 -4.83 4.43
CA VAL A 142 -7.54 -4.60 2.99
C VAL A 142 -6.96 -5.79 2.25
N ARG A 143 -7.80 -6.49 1.48
CA ARG A 143 -7.36 -7.56 0.58
C ARG A 143 -7.14 -7.00 -0.81
N VAL A 144 -5.98 -7.28 -1.40
CA VAL A 144 -5.69 -6.92 -2.78
C VAL A 144 -5.56 -8.18 -3.61
N ALA A 145 -6.51 -8.41 -4.50
CA ALA A 145 -6.41 -9.43 -5.55
C ALA A 145 -5.51 -8.88 -6.65
N VAL A 146 -4.31 -9.44 -6.78
CA VAL A 146 -3.29 -8.90 -7.68
C VAL A 146 -3.49 -9.42 -9.10
N ALA A 147 -3.32 -8.52 -10.05
CA ALA A 147 -3.42 -8.82 -11.48
C ALA A 147 -2.07 -8.70 -12.17
N GLN A 148 -1.21 -7.79 -11.68
CA GLN A 148 0.06 -7.47 -12.32
C GLN A 148 1.14 -7.27 -11.27
N ILE A 149 2.15 -8.13 -11.29
CA ILE A 149 3.38 -8.01 -10.53
C ILE A 149 4.49 -7.69 -11.51
N PHE A 150 5.19 -6.58 -11.29
CA PHE A 150 6.22 -6.08 -12.19
C PHE A 150 7.48 -5.73 -11.40
N PRO A 151 8.48 -6.64 -11.35
CA PRO A 151 9.80 -6.35 -10.85
C PRO A 151 10.48 -5.32 -11.75
N ASN A 152 11.11 -4.32 -11.15
CA ASN A 152 11.84 -3.31 -11.91
C ASN A 152 13.30 -3.21 -11.46
N CYS A 153 14.18 -2.92 -12.42
CA CYS A 153 15.60 -2.67 -12.19
C CYS A 153 15.82 -1.59 -11.12
N PRO A 154 16.67 -1.78 -10.10
CA PRO A 154 16.80 -0.86 -8.96
C PRO A 154 17.50 0.47 -9.29
N ARG A 155 17.81 0.74 -10.56
CA ARG A 155 18.40 2.00 -11.02
C ARG A 155 17.68 3.21 -10.40
N TYR A 156 18.46 4.13 -9.83
CA TYR A 156 18.07 5.35 -9.13
C TYR A 156 17.44 5.20 -7.74
N VAL A 157 17.28 3.99 -7.20
CA VAL A 157 16.91 3.83 -5.78
C VAL A 157 18.13 4.18 -4.92
N PRO A 158 18.07 5.23 -4.08
CA PRO A 158 19.21 5.61 -3.24
C PRO A 158 19.44 4.58 -2.15
N LYS A 159 20.68 4.48 -1.67
CA LYS A 159 21.00 3.67 -0.50
C LYS A 159 20.67 4.46 0.76
N LEU A 160 19.68 4.02 1.53
CA LEU A 160 19.29 4.59 2.83
C LEU A 160 19.33 3.50 3.89
N ALA A 161 19.57 3.87 5.14
CA ALA A 161 19.50 2.96 6.29
C ALA A 161 18.29 3.33 7.15
N LEU A 162 17.55 2.33 7.64
CA LEU A 162 16.55 2.55 8.66
C LEU A 162 17.26 2.85 9.99
N VAL A 163 17.05 4.06 10.53
CA VAL A 163 17.64 4.46 11.82
C VAL A 163 16.85 3.86 12.98
N GLU A 164 15.52 4.01 12.97
CA GLU A 164 14.63 3.43 13.98
C GLU A 164 13.22 3.20 13.41
N PRO A 165 12.46 2.20 13.93
CA PRO A 165 11.05 2.04 13.60
C PRO A 165 10.18 3.17 14.16
N SER A 166 9.05 3.45 13.50
CA SER A 166 8.08 4.42 14.03
C SER A 166 7.51 3.97 15.37
N VAL A 167 7.54 4.85 16.37
CA VAL A 167 6.88 4.63 17.67
C VAL A 167 5.36 4.44 17.53
N TYR A 168 4.77 4.92 16.43
CA TYR A 168 3.35 4.80 16.14
C TYR A 168 2.96 3.47 15.49
N ALA A 169 3.92 2.65 15.04
CA ALA A 169 3.64 1.38 14.39
C ALA A 169 3.08 0.37 15.42
N PRO A 170 1.82 -0.11 15.27
CA PRO A 170 1.25 -1.11 16.16
C PRO A 170 2.05 -2.42 16.12
N ARG A 171 2.20 -3.04 17.29
CA ARG A 171 2.89 -4.33 17.46
C ARG A 171 2.50 -4.97 18.80
N PRO A 172 2.69 -6.28 18.98
CA PRO A 172 2.38 -6.94 20.25
C PRO A 172 3.08 -6.27 21.44
N ASN A 173 2.38 -6.17 22.57
CA ASN A 173 2.88 -5.57 23.82
C ASN A 173 3.34 -4.11 23.69
N HIS A 174 2.82 -3.36 22.70
CA HIS A 174 3.11 -1.95 22.51
C HIS A 174 1.82 -1.18 22.24
N THR A 175 1.57 -0.15 23.04
CA THR A 175 0.48 0.80 22.80
C THR A 175 1.06 2.02 22.10
N PRO A 176 0.73 2.28 20.81
CA PRO A 176 1.16 3.48 20.12
C PRO A 176 0.75 4.74 20.90
N PRO A 177 1.64 5.74 21.03
CA PRO A 177 1.27 7.01 21.64
C PRO A 177 0.25 7.75 20.75
N VAL A 178 -0.60 8.58 21.37
CA VAL A 178 -1.51 9.46 20.63
C VAL A 178 -0.69 10.46 19.82
N PRO A 179 -0.92 10.61 18.49
CA PRO A 179 -0.21 11.58 17.68
C PRO A 179 -0.44 13.02 18.18
N ALA A 180 0.63 13.81 18.28
CA ALA A 180 0.60 15.15 18.86
C ALA A 180 -0.45 16.09 18.21
N TRP A 181 -0.69 15.96 16.91
CA TRP A 181 -1.68 16.79 16.23
C TRP A 181 -3.11 16.62 16.77
N LYS A 182 -3.45 15.44 17.33
CA LYS A 182 -4.76 15.23 17.97
C LYS A 182 -4.92 16.09 19.23
N THR A 183 -3.85 16.60 19.84
CA THR A 183 -3.98 17.47 21.03
C THR A 183 -4.07 18.97 20.69
N PHE A 184 -3.88 19.33 19.42
CA PHE A 184 -3.94 20.72 18.99
C PHE A 184 -5.36 21.26 19.12
N GLU A 185 -5.48 22.51 19.59
CA GLU A 185 -6.78 23.17 19.83
C GLU A 185 -7.70 23.11 18.61
N ALA A 186 -7.13 23.27 17.41
CA ALA A 186 -7.85 23.27 16.14
C ALA A 186 -8.58 21.94 15.80
N PHE A 187 -8.29 20.83 16.50
CA PHE A 187 -8.91 19.53 16.21
C PHE A 187 -9.68 18.93 17.39
N ARG A 188 -9.55 19.49 18.60
CA ARG A 188 -10.01 18.85 19.85
C ARG A 188 -11.51 18.56 19.87
N ASP A 189 -12.32 19.48 19.36
CA ASP A 189 -13.78 19.38 19.28
C ASP A 189 -14.24 18.38 18.18
N ALA A 190 -13.42 18.21 17.15
CA ALA A 190 -13.68 17.32 16.02
C ALA A 190 -13.22 15.86 16.24
N LEU A 191 -12.45 15.57 17.29
CA LEU A 191 -12.00 14.21 17.59
C LEU A 191 -13.19 13.28 17.92
N PRO A 192 -13.13 12.00 17.51
CA PRO A 192 -14.09 11.01 17.97
C PRO A 192 -13.95 10.80 19.48
N ALA A 193 -15.02 10.36 20.16
CA ALA A 193 -15.04 10.20 21.61
C ALA A 193 -13.88 9.34 22.16
N ARG A 194 -13.44 8.32 21.41
CA ARG A 194 -12.31 7.45 21.76
C ARG A 194 -10.94 8.15 21.82
N ASP A 195 -10.81 9.30 21.13
CA ASP A 195 -9.55 10.04 20.99
C ASP A 195 -9.56 11.34 21.81
N ARG A 196 -10.69 11.72 22.40
CA ARG A 196 -10.77 12.91 23.25
C ARG A 196 -10.03 12.63 24.57
N PRO A 197 -9.26 13.61 25.10
CA PRO A 197 -8.78 13.52 26.47
C PRO A 197 -9.98 13.31 27.40
N TYR A 198 -9.82 12.50 28.45
CA TYR A 198 -10.79 12.51 29.54
C TYR A 198 -10.81 13.93 30.11
N ASP A 199 -11.99 14.53 30.23
CA ASP A 199 -12.14 15.75 31.02
C ASP A 199 -11.88 15.36 32.47
N ASP A 200 -10.71 15.72 33.01
CA ASP A 200 -10.37 15.61 34.44
C ASP A 200 -11.15 16.66 35.27
N GLU A 201 -12.46 16.79 35.03
CA GLU A 201 -13.38 17.57 35.86
C GLU A 201 -14.40 16.62 36.52
N THR A 202 -13.98 15.98 37.62
CA THR A 202 -14.86 15.61 38.73
C THR A 202 -14.15 15.77 40.06
#